data_AF-A0A2N7XV51-F1
#
_entry.id   AF-A0A2N7XV51-F1
#
_cell.length_a   1.000
_cell.length_b   1.000
_cell.length_c   1.000
_cell.angle_alpha   90.00
_cell.angle_beta   90.00
_cell.angle_gamma   90.00
#
_symmetry.space_group_name_H-M   'P 1'
#
loop_
_entity.id
_entity.type
_entity.pdbx_description
1 polymer ?
#
loop_
_entity_poly.entity_id
_entity_poly.type
_entity_poly.pdbx_seq_one_letter_code
_entity_poly.pdbx_strand_id
1 'polypeptide(L)'
;MVACVPYFCQWESRLLAADIISGEKTVSEDPLWINSGARCVDEYALWANHVCGMACLKMLLAAKTGLVHSTFSLLEKALAYGAYVVDGESIHGMIYAPAIEMLNKEFGLKAQIVTGISAEEIKPMFTDGHFFIASVHPSIRWPEQEPPKKGGHLVLVTDATDDFLKFHNPSGHNSHSQENVVMNAESFGRYFAGRGVLIR
;
A
#
# COMPACT_ATOMS: atom_id res chain seq x y z
N MET A 1 -18.30 15.22 1.74
CA MET A 1 -17.65 14.46 2.83
C MET A 1 -16.93 13.30 2.19
N VAL A 2 -15.60 13.27 2.26
CA VAL A 2 -14.84 12.06 1.91
C VAL A 2 -15.29 10.99 2.89
N ALA A 3 -15.83 9.87 2.38
CA ALA A 3 -16.14 8.72 3.22
C ALA A 3 -14.86 8.28 3.95
N CYS A 4 -14.99 7.83 5.20
CA CYS A 4 -13.84 7.30 5.94
C CYS A 4 -13.14 6.23 5.09
N VAL A 5 -11.84 6.40 4.81
CA VAL A 5 -11.07 5.45 4.00
C VAL A 5 -10.87 4.20 4.85
N PRO A 6 -11.41 3.02 4.44
CA PRO A 6 -11.25 1.81 5.22
C PRO A 6 -9.79 1.38 5.22
N TYR A 7 -9.37 0.73 6.31
CA TYR A 7 -8.04 0.15 6.43
C TYR A 7 -8.07 -1.34 6.12
N PHE A 8 -7.12 -1.79 5.29
CA PHE A 8 -6.82 -3.19 5.06
C PHE A 8 -5.31 -3.42 5.16
N CYS A 9 -4.92 -4.36 6.02
CA CYS A 9 -3.54 -4.81 6.15
C CYS A 9 -3.17 -5.72 4.97
N GLN A 10 -1.89 -5.77 4.62
CA GLN A 10 -1.40 -6.71 3.59
C GLN A 10 -1.46 -8.17 4.05
N TRP A 11 -1.48 -8.37 5.38
CA TRP A 11 -1.84 -9.63 6.01
C TRP A 11 -3.29 -9.51 6.51
N GLU A 12 -4.17 -10.43 6.15
CA GLU A 12 -5.61 -10.31 6.45
C GLU A 12 -5.89 -10.21 7.95
N SER A 13 -5.09 -10.88 8.80
CA SER A 13 -5.12 -10.68 10.25
C SER A 13 -4.24 -9.50 10.67
N ARG A 14 -4.79 -8.27 10.62
CA ARG A 14 -4.06 -7.05 11.03
C ARG A 14 -3.44 -7.10 12.44
N LEU A 15 -4.00 -7.89 13.35
CA LEU A 15 -3.50 -8.04 14.72
C LEU A 15 -2.27 -8.96 14.81
N LEU A 16 -2.03 -9.82 13.82
CA LEU A 16 -0.87 -10.70 13.76
C LEU A 16 0.31 -10.10 13.00
N ALA A 17 0.16 -8.86 12.49
CA ALA A 17 1.22 -8.20 11.73
C ALA A 17 2.54 -8.14 12.51
N ALA A 18 2.50 -7.82 13.81
CA ALA A 18 3.70 -7.80 14.66
C ALA A 18 4.39 -9.18 14.72
N ASP A 19 3.64 -10.24 14.99
CA ASP A 19 4.15 -11.61 15.11
C ASP A 19 4.72 -12.12 13.78
N ILE A 20 4.08 -11.76 12.65
CA ILE A 20 4.56 -12.09 11.30
C ILE A 20 5.88 -11.36 11.00
N ILE A 21 5.99 -10.09 11.41
CA ILE A 21 7.20 -9.29 11.21
C ILE A 21 8.36 -9.79 12.08
N SER A 22 8.08 -10.19 13.33
CA SER A 22 9.10 -10.71 14.25
C SER A 22 9.53 -12.14 13.91
N GLY A 23 8.73 -12.86 13.12
CA GLY A 23 8.94 -14.27 12.80
C GLY A 23 8.42 -15.22 13.88
N GLU A 24 7.69 -14.72 14.88
CA GLU A 24 6.96 -15.56 15.85
C GLU A 24 5.84 -16.35 15.19
N LYS A 25 5.28 -15.81 14.10
CA LYS A 25 4.32 -16.49 13.22
C LYS A 25 4.78 -16.44 11.78
N THR A 26 4.50 -17.52 11.06
CA THR A 26 4.61 -17.54 9.61
C THR A 26 3.37 -16.93 8.97
N VAL A 27 3.48 -16.46 7.72
CA VAL A 27 2.33 -15.94 6.97
C VAL A 27 1.23 -17.01 6.80
N SER A 28 1.62 -18.28 6.65
CA SER A 28 0.69 -19.42 6.54
C SER A 28 -0.16 -19.64 7.79
N GLU A 29 0.25 -19.09 8.95
CA GLU A 29 -0.51 -19.16 10.20
C GLU A 29 -1.54 -18.04 10.35
N ASP A 30 -1.69 -17.13 9.38
CA ASP A 30 -2.75 -16.12 9.37
C ASP A 30 -4.13 -16.79 9.25
N PRO A 31 -4.98 -16.81 10.30
CA PRO A 31 -6.25 -17.52 10.28
C PRO A 31 -7.27 -16.92 9.30
N LEU A 32 -7.05 -15.69 8.83
CA LEU A 32 -7.94 -14.99 7.92
C LEU A 32 -7.45 -15.01 6.47
N TRP A 33 -6.42 -15.81 6.14
CA TRP A 33 -5.85 -15.88 4.79
C TRP A 33 -6.91 -16.10 3.70
N ILE A 34 -7.99 -16.84 3.98
CA ILE A 34 -9.06 -17.13 3.02
C ILE A 34 -9.78 -15.85 2.55
N ASN A 35 -9.85 -14.81 3.40
CA ASN A 35 -10.47 -13.53 3.06
C ASN A 35 -9.67 -12.73 2.02
N SER A 36 -8.40 -13.08 1.83
CA SER A 36 -7.55 -12.49 0.79
C SER A 36 -8.03 -12.84 -0.60
N GLY A 37 -8.77 -13.95 -0.76
CA GLY A 37 -9.15 -14.53 -2.04
C GLY A 37 -8.10 -15.47 -2.65
N ALA A 38 -7.02 -15.79 -1.92
CA ALA A 38 -6.06 -16.81 -2.35
C ALA A 38 -6.73 -18.19 -2.47
N ARG A 39 -6.27 -19.00 -3.43
CA ARG A 39 -6.78 -20.35 -3.72
C ARG A 39 -6.37 -21.35 -2.65
N CYS A 40 -5.23 -21.13 -2.02
CA CYS A 40 -4.72 -21.92 -0.90
C CYS A 40 -3.79 -21.08 -0.02
N VAL A 41 -3.49 -21.62 1.16
CA VAL A 41 -2.58 -20.96 2.12
C VAL A 41 -1.17 -20.77 1.57
N ASP A 42 -0.66 -21.69 0.73
CA ASP A 42 0.68 -21.57 0.14
C ASP A 42 0.76 -20.40 -0.84
N GLU A 43 -0.31 -20.19 -1.64
CA GLU A 43 -0.40 -19.03 -2.53
C GLU A 43 -0.47 -17.73 -1.71
N TYR A 44 -1.23 -17.73 -0.62
CA TYR A 44 -1.27 -16.59 0.29
C TYR A 44 0.12 -16.29 0.87
N ALA A 45 0.80 -17.31 1.41
CA ALA A 45 2.12 -17.18 2.03
C ALA A 45 3.19 -16.66 1.06
N LEU A 46 3.12 -17.10 -0.21
CA LEU A 46 4.00 -16.64 -1.27
C LEU A 46 3.85 -15.13 -1.55
N TRP A 47 2.61 -14.62 -1.56
CA TRP A 47 2.31 -13.28 -2.06
C TRP A 47 2.07 -12.22 -0.98
N ALA A 48 1.65 -12.56 0.24
CA ALA A 48 1.19 -11.58 1.24
C ALA A 48 2.24 -10.51 1.59
N ASN A 49 3.53 -10.84 1.48
CA ASN A 49 4.63 -9.90 1.71
C ASN A 49 4.87 -8.91 0.55
N HIS A 50 4.26 -9.14 -0.62
CA HIS A 50 4.48 -8.38 -1.86
C HIS A 50 3.25 -7.59 -2.33
N VAL A 51 2.10 -7.74 -1.65
CA VAL A 51 0.81 -7.15 -2.05
C VAL A 51 0.49 -5.82 -1.37
N CYS A 52 1.47 -5.12 -0.79
CA CYS A 52 1.23 -3.79 -0.19
C CYS A 52 0.57 -2.80 -1.17
N GLY A 53 0.94 -2.87 -2.47
CA GLY A 53 0.28 -2.11 -3.53
C GLY A 53 -1.20 -2.49 -3.70
N MET A 54 -1.52 -3.79 -3.71
CA MET A 54 -2.90 -4.26 -3.82
C MET A 54 -3.73 -3.90 -2.59
N ALA A 55 -3.15 -3.93 -1.39
CA ALA A 55 -3.81 -3.45 -0.18
C ALA A 55 -4.13 -1.95 -0.28
N CYS A 56 -3.21 -1.12 -0.80
CA CYS A 56 -3.47 0.28 -1.10
C CYS A 56 -4.62 0.46 -2.12
N LEU A 57 -4.66 -0.35 -3.17
CA LEU A 57 -5.75 -0.32 -4.15
C LEU A 57 -7.09 -0.77 -3.57
N LYS A 58 -7.09 -1.80 -2.71
CA LYS A 58 -8.28 -2.29 -1.99
C LYS A 58 -8.91 -1.18 -1.15
N MET A 59 -8.10 -0.47 -0.36
CA MET A 59 -8.53 0.67 0.46
C MET A 59 -9.06 1.83 -0.41
N LEU A 60 -8.31 2.20 -1.46
CA LEU A 60 -8.67 3.24 -2.41
C LEU A 60 -10.01 2.95 -3.11
N LEU A 61 -10.17 1.75 -3.66
CA LEU A 61 -11.37 1.35 -4.40
C LEU A 61 -12.58 1.31 -3.46
N ALA A 62 -12.43 0.72 -2.28
CA ALA A 62 -13.49 0.72 -1.28
C ALA A 62 -13.93 2.14 -0.88
N ALA A 63 -12.99 3.08 -0.74
CA ALA A 63 -13.31 4.47 -0.44
C ALA A 63 -14.01 5.20 -1.61
N LYS A 64 -13.59 4.95 -2.86
CA LYS A 64 -14.14 5.64 -4.05
C LYS A 64 -15.46 5.05 -4.54
N THR A 65 -15.65 3.73 -4.45
CA THR A 65 -16.78 3.03 -5.08
C THR A 65 -17.72 2.38 -4.08
N GLY A 66 -17.32 2.25 -2.81
CA GLY A 66 -18.05 1.47 -1.81
C GLY A 66 -17.92 -0.05 -1.98
N LEU A 67 -17.16 -0.52 -2.98
CA LEU A 67 -16.95 -1.94 -3.24
C LEU A 67 -15.61 -2.41 -2.69
N VAL A 68 -15.64 -3.45 -1.85
CA VAL A 68 -14.44 -4.09 -1.32
C VAL A 68 -14.05 -5.27 -2.21
N HIS A 69 -12.91 -5.15 -2.88
CA HIS A 69 -12.30 -6.23 -3.65
C HIS A 69 -11.42 -7.12 -2.75
N SER A 70 -11.33 -8.41 -3.06
CA SER A 70 -10.34 -9.28 -2.41
C SER A 70 -8.93 -8.92 -2.91
N THR A 71 -7.93 -9.01 -2.05
CA THR A 71 -6.54 -8.65 -2.37
C THR A 71 -6.03 -9.46 -3.57
N PHE A 72 -6.39 -10.75 -3.65
CA PHE A 72 -5.96 -11.65 -4.71
C PHE A 72 -6.73 -11.48 -6.02
N SER A 73 -8.00 -11.01 -5.99
CA SER A 73 -8.67 -10.60 -7.25
C SER A 73 -8.01 -9.38 -7.89
N LEU A 74 -7.47 -8.46 -7.08
CA LEU A 74 -6.68 -7.33 -7.57
C LEU A 74 -5.31 -7.79 -8.05
N LEU A 75 -4.66 -8.71 -7.32
CA LEU A 75 -3.38 -9.29 -7.71
C LEU A 75 -3.47 -10.03 -9.05
N GLU A 76 -4.52 -10.83 -9.28
CA GLU A 76 -4.74 -11.55 -10.53
C GLU A 76 -4.82 -10.59 -11.73
N LYS A 77 -5.60 -9.51 -11.58
CA LYS A 77 -5.66 -8.43 -12.59
C LYS A 77 -4.29 -7.79 -12.76
N ALA A 78 -3.60 -7.45 -11.68
CA ALA A 78 -2.29 -6.81 -11.73
C ALA A 78 -1.27 -7.69 -12.46
N LEU A 79 -1.29 -9.00 -12.25
CA LEU A 79 -0.45 -9.97 -12.97
C LEU A 79 -0.79 -10.01 -14.45
N ALA A 80 -2.07 -10.02 -14.82
CA ALA A 80 -2.51 -10.02 -16.23
C ALA A 80 -2.06 -8.77 -17.00
N TYR A 81 -1.91 -7.62 -16.34
CA TYR A 81 -1.37 -6.40 -16.93
C TYR A 81 0.17 -6.29 -16.82
N GLY A 82 0.85 -7.26 -16.19
CA GLY A 82 2.31 -7.24 -16.02
C GLY A 82 2.79 -6.27 -14.93
N ALA A 83 1.94 -5.95 -13.95
CA ALA A 83 2.30 -5.08 -12.82
C ALA A 83 3.12 -5.77 -11.74
N TYR A 84 3.35 -7.07 -11.85
CA TYR A 84 4.25 -7.84 -11.01
C TYR A 84 5.11 -8.77 -11.88
N VAL A 85 6.35 -8.98 -11.46
CA VAL A 85 7.30 -9.90 -12.11
C VAL A 85 7.81 -10.88 -11.06
N VAL A 86 7.78 -12.15 -11.42
CA VAL A 86 8.39 -13.24 -10.65
C VAL A 86 9.70 -13.60 -11.34
N ASP A 87 10.81 -13.47 -10.63
CA ASP A 87 12.15 -13.81 -11.10
C ASP A 87 12.76 -14.87 -10.18
N GLY A 88 12.67 -16.14 -10.61
CA GLY A 88 13.00 -17.29 -9.77
C GLY A 88 12.17 -17.33 -8.49
N GLU A 89 12.84 -17.25 -7.33
CA GLU A 89 12.20 -17.20 -6.01
C GLU A 89 11.85 -15.77 -5.56
N SER A 90 12.21 -14.75 -6.33
CA SER A 90 11.99 -13.34 -5.98
C SER A 90 10.76 -12.76 -6.66
N ILE A 91 9.93 -12.05 -5.88
CA ILE A 91 8.79 -11.29 -6.41
C ILE A 91 9.11 -9.80 -6.31
N HIS A 92 9.11 -9.13 -7.46
CA HIS A 92 9.39 -7.70 -7.53
C HIS A 92 8.19 -6.89 -7.02
N GLY A 93 8.46 -5.67 -6.53
CA GLY A 93 7.40 -4.75 -6.13
C GLY A 93 6.53 -4.31 -7.32
N MET A 94 5.34 -3.81 -7.02
CA MET A 94 4.37 -3.37 -8.05
C MET A 94 4.99 -2.35 -9.03
N ILE A 95 4.87 -2.64 -10.32
CA ILE A 95 5.32 -1.79 -11.42
C ILE A 95 4.21 -0.78 -11.76
N TYR A 96 4.52 0.51 -11.73
CA TYR A 96 3.48 1.56 -11.76
C TYR A 96 2.77 1.71 -13.09
N ALA A 97 3.50 1.70 -14.21
CA ALA A 97 2.89 1.90 -15.53
C ALA A 97 1.77 0.86 -15.84
N PRO A 98 2.01 -0.45 -15.76
CA PRO A 98 0.97 -1.45 -15.93
C PRO A 98 -0.12 -1.40 -14.85
N ALA A 99 0.21 -1.06 -13.59
CA ALA A 99 -0.80 -0.88 -12.55
C ALA A 99 -1.75 0.28 -12.86
N ILE A 100 -1.24 1.38 -13.42
CA ILE A 100 -2.05 2.52 -13.86
C ILE A 100 -2.93 2.15 -15.06
N GLU A 101 -2.39 1.38 -16.01
CA GLU A 101 -3.18 0.88 -17.13
C GLU A 101 -4.34 0.00 -16.65
N MET A 102 -4.08 -0.93 -15.72
CA MET A 102 -5.11 -1.73 -15.06
C MET A 102 -6.15 -0.84 -14.37
N LEU A 103 -5.73 0.16 -13.59
CA LEU A 103 -6.65 1.08 -12.91
C LEU A 103 -7.57 1.82 -13.89
N ASN A 104 -7.03 2.21 -15.04
CA ASN A 104 -7.80 2.88 -16.07
C ASN A 104 -8.80 1.94 -16.76
N LYS A 105 -8.35 0.76 -17.16
CA LYS A 105 -9.15 -0.19 -17.96
C LYS A 105 -10.20 -0.93 -17.14
N GLU A 106 -9.87 -1.35 -15.92
CA GLU A 106 -10.75 -2.17 -15.07
C GLU A 106 -11.70 -1.32 -14.21
N PHE A 107 -11.27 -0.12 -13.83
CA PHE A 107 -11.98 0.70 -12.83
C PHE A 107 -12.30 2.12 -13.30
N GLY A 108 -11.87 2.52 -14.51
CA GLY A 108 -12.09 3.86 -15.04
C GLY A 108 -11.36 4.97 -14.27
N LEU A 109 -10.39 4.62 -13.42
CA LEU A 109 -9.66 5.59 -12.60
C LEU A 109 -8.52 6.24 -13.38
N LYS A 110 -8.37 7.55 -13.21
CA LYS A 110 -7.24 8.29 -13.79
C LYS A 110 -6.11 8.30 -12.78
N ALA A 111 -4.94 7.80 -13.18
CA ALA A 111 -3.76 7.81 -12.35
C ALA A 111 -2.54 8.27 -13.14
N GLN A 112 -1.55 8.83 -12.45
CA GLN A 112 -0.29 9.27 -13.04
C GLN A 112 0.89 8.90 -12.15
N ILE A 113 2.01 8.54 -12.78
CA ILE A 113 3.28 8.35 -12.09
C ILE A 113 3.84 9.73 -11.75
N VAL A 114 4.28 9.89 -10.51
CA VAL A 114 4.97 11.09 -10.03
C VAL A 114 6.35 10.67 -9.52
N THR A 115 7.40 11.39 -9.92
CA THR A 115 8.79 11.09 -9.57
C THR A 115 9.59 12.38 -9.35
N GLY A 116 10.65 12.31 -8.55
CA GLY A 116 11.58 13.42 -8.35
C GLY A 116 11.03 14.51 -7.43
N ILE A 117 10.09 14.16 -6.55
CA ILE A 117 9.43 15.10 -5.63
C ILE A 117 9.84 14.86 -4.17
N SER A 118 9.77 15.90 -3.35
CA SER A 118 9.85 15.81 -1.90
C SER A 118 8.51 15.39 -1.28
N ALA A 119 8.47 15.18 0.03
CA ALA A 119 7.23 14.82 0.73
C ALA A 119 6.26 16.02 0.81
N GLU A 120 6.79 17.23 0.98
CA GLU A 120 6.06 18.50 1.02
C GLU A 120 5.34 18.79 -0.31
N GLU A 121 5.93 18.37 -1.43
CA GLU A 121 5.34 18.50 -2.76
C GLU A 121 4.13 17.58 -3.00
N ILE A 122 3.81 16.66 -2.08
CA ILE A 122 2.60 15.83 -2.17
C ILE A 122 1.34 16.66 -1.92
N LYS A 123 1.35 17.57 -0.93
CA LYS A 123 0.17 18.35 -0.55
C LYS A 123 -0.43 19.17 -1.70
N PRO A 124 0.34 19.91 -2.52
CA PRO A 124 -0.21 20.64 -3.66
C PRO A 124 -0.95 19.77 -4.70
N MET A 125 -0.74 18.46 -4.70
CA MET A 125 -1.39 17.52 -5.62
C MET A 125 -2.75 17.01 -5.11
N PHE A 126 -3.04 17.20 -3.82
CA PHE A 126 -4.28 16.78 -3.20
C PHE A 126 -5.40 17.80 -3.48
N THR A 127 -6.43 17.32 -4.19
CA THR A 127 -7.75 17.96 -4.23
C THR A 127 -8.77 16.95 -3.70
N ASP A 128 -9.99 17.39 -3.39
CA ASP A 128 -11.05 16.52 -2.88
C ASP A 128 -11.19 15.24 -3.73
N GLY A 129 -11.07 14.09 -3.06
CA GLY A 129 -11.18 12.77 -3.68
C GLY A 129 -9.89 12.22 -4.31
N HIS A 130 -8.78 12.96 -4.31
CA HIS A 130 -7.48 12.45 -4.73
C HIS A 130 -6.84 11.56 -3.66
N PHE A 131 -6.01 10.63 -4.12
CA PHE A 131 -5.18 9.77 -3.28
C PHE A 131 -3.77 9.70 -3.83
N PHE A 132 -2.80 9.38 -2.98
CA PHE A 132 -1.43 9.18 -3.43
C PHE A 132 -0.85 7.89 -2.84
N ILE A 133 -0.47 6.95 -3.70
CA ILE A 133 0.25 5.74 -3.29
C ILE A 133 1.74 6.07 -3.29
N ALA A 134 2.29 6.28 -2.10
CA ALA A 134 3.67 6.68 -1.91
C ALA A 134 4.60 5.46 -1.79
N SER A 135 5.73 5.51 -2.49
CA SER A 135 6.82 4.55 -2.27
C SER A 135 7.67 4.96 -1.09
N VAL A 136 7.65 4.16 -0.03
CA VAL A 136 8.38 4.38 1.20
C VAL A 136 9.21 3.16 1.58
N HIS A 137 10.13 3.31 2.54
CA HIS A 137 10.78 2.16 3.15
C HIS A 137 9.86 1.47 4.17
N PRO A 138 9.83 0.12 4.27
CA PRO A 138 9.01 -0.60 5.24
C PRO A 138 9.17 -0.15 6.70
N SER A 139 10.36 0.34 7.09
CA SER A 139 10.64 0.80 8.45
C SER A 139 9.90 2.07 8.86
N ILE A 140 9.11 2.70 7.97
CA ILE A 140 8.20 3.80 8.34
C ILE A 140 7.25 3.44 9.49
N ARG A 141 7.04 2.13 9.74
CA ARG A 141 6.28 1.62 10.88
C ARG A 141 6.97 1.84 12.25
N TRP A 142 8.27 2.18 12.25
CA TRP A 142 9.10 2.54 13.41
C TRP A 142 9.70 3.93 13.17
N PRO A 143 8.93 5.02 13.41
CA PRO A 143 9.34 6.39 13.10
C PRO A 143 10.65 6.84 13.77
N GLU A 144 11.08 6.17 14.83
CA GLU A 144 12.33 6.41 15.54
C GLU A 144 13.57 5.83 14.84
N GLN A 145 13.39 4.93 13.86
CA GLN A 145 14.49 4.27 13.15
C GLN A 145 14.80 4.95 11.82
N GLU A 146 16.09 5.14 11.53
CA GLU A 146 16.52 5.55 10.20
C GLU A 146 16.46 4.39 9.21
N PRO A 147 15.87 4.59 8.02
CA PRO A 147 15.82 3.55 7.03
C PRO A 147 17.19 3.36 6.37
N PRO A 148 17.63 2.12 6.11
CA PRO A 148 18.90 1.85 5.43
C PRO A 148 18.90 2.31 3.96
N LYS A 149 17.70 2.46 3.37
CA LYS A 149 17.46 2.95 2.01
C LYS A 149 16.03 3.48 1.90
N LYS A 150 15.69 4.15 0.80
CA LYS A 150 14.32 4.60 0.52
C LYS A 150 13.58 3.62 -0.41
N GLY A 151 12.27 3.46 -0.20
CA GLY A 151 11.39 2.63 -1.04
C GLY A 151 11.40 1.14 -0.69
N GLY A 152 10.65 0.35 -1.47
CA GLY A 152 10.45 -1.09 -1.26
C GLY A 152 9.12 -1.45 -0.61
N HIS A 153 8.32 -0.45 -0.21
CA HIS A 153 6.98 -0.59 0.35
C HIS A 153 6.06 0.51 -0.19
N LEU A 154 4.75 0.27 -0.17
CA LEU A 154 3.74 1.23 -0.59
C LEU A 154 2.77 1.54 0.55
N VAL A 155 2.46 2.83 0.73
CA VAL A 155 1.44 3.33 1.65
C VAL A 155 0.42 4.18 0.90
N LEU A 156 -0.82 4.23 1.39
CA LEU A 156 -1.88 5.04 0.82
C LEU A 156 -1.98 6.35 1.60
N VAL A 157 -1.49 7.45 1.04
CA VAL A 157 -1.74 8.79 1.57
C VAL A 157 -3.18 9.17 1.25
N THR A 158 -3.93 9.52 2.29
CA THR A 158 -5.36 9.82 2.23
C THR A 158 -5.65 11.30 2.43
N ASP A 159 -4.72 12.04 3.03
CA ASP A 159 -4.84 13.46 3.31
C ASP A 159 -3.44 14.07 3.53
N ALA A 160 -3.27 15.36 3.23
CA ALA A 160 -1.99 16.05 3.33
C ALA A 160 -2.21 17.55 3.59
N THR A 161 -1.42 18.11 4.50
CA THR A 161 -1.33 19.54 4.77
C THR A 161 0.09 20.03 4.56
N ASP A 162 0.34 21.31 4.78
CA ASP A 162 1.71 21.85 4.72
C ASP A 162 2.63 21.24 5.79
N ASP A 163 2.06 20.77 6.91
CA ASP A 163 2.83 20.26 8.05
C ASP A 163 2.89 18.73 8.11
N PHE A 164 1.85 18.03 7.64
CA PHE A 164 1.73 16.58 7.82
C PHE A 164 1.14 15.84 6.62
N LEU A 165 1.48 14.56 6.53
CA LEU A 165 0.79 13.56 5.72
C LEU A 165 0.01 12.61 6.63
N LYS A 166 -1.20 12.26 6.19
CA LYS A 166 -2.02 11.21 6.79
C LYS A 166 -2.11 10.03 5.84
N PHE A 167 -1.77 8.85 6.32
CA PHE A 167 -1.73 7.66 5.47
C PHE A 167 -2.16 6.37 6.18
N HIS A 168 -2.58 5.42 5.38
CA HIS A 168 -2.73 4.02 5.75
C HIS A 168 -1.48 3.25 5.31
N ASN A 169 -0.90 2.51 6.25
CA ASN A 169 0.25 1.65 6.02
C ASN A 169 -0.19 0.18 6.09
N PRO A 170 -0.28 -0.52 4.94
CA PRO A 170 -0.68 -1.93 4.88
C PRO A 170 0.19 -2.86 5.72
N SER A 171 1.42 -2.45 6.01
CA SER A 171 2.40 -3.23 6.77
C SER A 171 2.55 -2.77 8.22
N GLY A 172 1.70 -1.88 8.70
CA GLY A 172 1.71 -1.43 10.08
C GLY A 172 1.57 -2.59 11.06
N HIS A 173 2.31 -2.53 12.16
CA HIS A 173 2.41 -3.63 13.12
C HIS A 173 1.60 -3.39 14.40
N ASN A 174 1.07 -2.19 14.58
CA ASN A 174 0.24 -1.81 15.71
C ASN A 174 -0.75 -0.70 15.31
N SER A 175 -1.67 -0.34 16.20
CA SER A 175 -2.67 0.72 15.95
C SER A 175 -2.07 2.06 15.51
N HIS A 176 -0.88 2.41 16.00
CA HIS A 176 -0.21 3.69 15.68
C HIS A 176 0.47 3.73 14.32
N SER A 177 0.72 2.57 13.71
CA SER A 177 1.46 2.44 12.46
C SER A 177 0.63 1.87 11.31
N GLN A 178 -0.67 1.60 11.54
CA GLN A 178 -1.58 0.96 10.57
C GLN A 178 -2.45 1.97 9.83
N GLU A 179 -3.38 2.64 10.51
CA GLU A 179 -4.41 3.45 9.88
C GLU A 179 -4.38 4.89 10.39
N ASN A 180 -4.71 5.84 9.50
CA ASN A 180 -4.73 7.27 9.78
C ASN A 180 -3.44 7.76 10.47
N VAL A 181 -2.31 7.18 10.09
CA VAL A 181 -1.00 7.56 10.63
C VAL A 181 -0.71 8.98 10.20
N VAL A 182 -0.52 9.87 11.16
CA VAL A 182 -0.15 11.27 10.93
C VAL A 182 1.35 11.41 11.17
N MET A 183 2.08 11.87 10.17
CA MET A 183 3.52 12.08 10.23
C MET A 183 3.86 13.42 9.60
N ASN A 184 4.78 14.18 10.21
CA ASN A 184 5.26 15.41 9.59
C ASN A 184 5.99 15.12 8.27
N ALA A 185 5.94 16.07 7.33
CA ALA A 185 6.48 15.88 5.99
C ALA A 185 7.98 15.54 5.98
N GLU A 186 8.77 16.20 6.84
CA GLU A 186 10.21 15.96 6.98
C GLU A 186 10.52 14.50 7.39
N SER A 187 9.82 14.01 8.42
CA SER A 187 9.97 12.65 8.94
C SER A 187 9.52 11.62 7.91
N PHE A 188 8.43 11.89 7.19
CA PHE A 188 7.96 11.05 6.10
C PHE A 188 9.01 11.00 4.97
N GLY A 189 9.64 12.14 4.68
CA GLY A 189 10.70 12.32 3.69
C GLY A 189 11.93 11.43 3.90
N ARG A 190 12.19 10.99 5.14
CA ARG A 190 13.27 10.03 5.45
C ARG A 190 13.02 8.66 4.82
N TYR A 191 11.76 8.22 4.77
CA TYR A 191 11.35 6.92 4.20
C TYR A 191 10.95 7.03 2.72
N PHE A 192 10.43 8.19 2.32
CA PHE A 192 9.86 8.42 0.99
C PHE A 192 10.92 8.42 -0.11
N ALA A 193 10.66 7.64 -1.15
CA ALA A 193 11.58 7.41 -2.26
C ALA A 193 11.43 8.43 -3.40
N GLY A 194 10.75 9.55 -3.14
CA GLY A 194 10.53 10.62 -4.11
C GLY A 194 9.65 10.23 -5.30
N ARG A 195 8.84 9.19 -5.15
CA ARG A 195 7.99 8.66 -6.23
C ARG A 195 6.72 7.99 -5.71
N GLY A 196 5.70 7.97 -6.55
CA GLY A 196 4.45 7.30 -6.26
C GLY A 196 3.47 7.38 -7.42
N VAL A 197 2.21 7.08 -7.12
CA VAL A 197 1.10 7.17 -8.05
C VAL A 197 0.06 8.12 -7.49
N LEU A 198 -0.23 9.20 -8.21
CA LEU A 198 -1.37 10.07 -7.91
C LEU A 198 -2.61 9.52 -8.58
N ILE A 199 -3.70 9.36 -7.83
CA ILE A 199 -5.00 8.91 -8.33
C ILE A 199 -6.00 10.06 -8.22
N ARG A 200 -6.69 10.33 -9.33
CA ARG A 200 -7.70 11.38 -9.48
C ARG A 200 -9.10 10.77 -9.49
#